data_AF-A0AAN9TY46-F1
#
_entry.id   AF-A0AAN9TY46-F1
#
_cell.length_a   1.000
_cell.length_b   1.000
_cell.length_c   1.000
_cell.angle_alpha   90.00
_cell.angle_beta   90.00
_cell.angle_gamma   90.00
#
_symmetry.space_group_name_H-M   'P 1'
#
loop_
_entity.id
_entity.type
_entity.pdbx_description
1 polymer ?
#
loop_
_entity_poly.entity_id
_entity_poly.type
_entity_poly.pdbx_seq_one_letter_code
_entity_poly.pdbx_strand_id
1 'polypeptide(L)'
;MMLDDDRRFVFRINDNNTGPNLLYRVCTERGWKIHENFHSSSIGWNLWWRTKGFPITRRNQLQKKQFTNHVPNASFICRKDNLVRCLKCMKKIFGTWYDFVPIGFNLPLEYRKLLAYSKSYDGSKNDDSVDDREIWICKPVGLSQGKGISIFENPDELVYSSNVIVQRYVKNPLLIGGYKFDLRLYVLVPSFRPLTVYIYREGLVRFGTEKFSLSNLNNRFAHLTNSSLNKLGPGYLQTKERVGAGCKWSLRQLRCYFQQRIGSDWFLWQHISTMIVLTIASQLSKVPSTVNCFEFYGFDVLIDEELKPWLIEVNLSPALSVDCNLDCEIKKSMMHDMFDLIGLPVTSTGLLNHVFDQRTSSSSNGGCSKYQSKRESVVKVAIKWREKGSRAAKTGRAVDKCRRCISHSHSHSQALHRPDARESIVNEQQPTNTCKSDSNSRSWSNGKNWHFPDSSEGDWVLVYPLLLPTNNRIRFSASAGGGGGGGGGGGSSNVHRTFNTDEIRQVVSSVVSFLKIAKHVFDTNPNAVHEYFNAHMTLYLKSDAKIWAPPLQ
;
A
#
# COMPACT_ATOMS: atom_id res chain seq x y z
N MET A 1 -30.49 27.11 14.08
CA MET A 1 -29.60 27.45 12.95
C MET A 1 -29.15 26.14 12.31
N MET A 2 -29.81 25.75 11.21
CA MET A 2 -29.53 24.53 10.45
C MET A 2 -28.11 24.64 9.86
N LEU A 3 -27.14 23.91 10.41
CA LEU A 3 -25.83 23.80 9.78
C LEU A 3 -25.99 22.99 8.49
N ASP A 4 -25.75 23.66 7.36
CA ASP A 4 -25.66 23.19 5.98
C ASP A 4 -25.20 21.70 5.88
N ASP A 5 -26.15 20.76 5.85
CA ASP A 5 -25.89 19.30 5.79
C ASP A 5 -25.29 18.89 4.42
N ASP A 6 -25.30 19.81 3.45
CA ASP A 6 -24.83 19.65 2.06
C ASP A 6 -23.31 19.69 1.88
N ARG A 7 -22.52 19.92 2.94
CA ARG A 7 -21.04 20.01 2.86
C ARG A 7 -20.28 18.80 3.41
N ARG A 8 -20.96 17.80 3.97
CA ARG A 8 -20.29 16.64 4.58
C ARG A 8 -19.82 15.66 3.52
N PHE A 9 -18.63 15.07 3.72
CA PHE A 9 -18.13 14.02 2.84
C PHE A 9 -18.98 12.76 3.02
N VAL A 10 -19.56 12.26 1.94
CA VAL A 10 -20.50 11.14 1.96
C VAL A 10 -19.82 9.87 1.46
N PHE A 11 -19.90 8.79 2.23
CA PHE A 11 -19.36 7.49 1.84
C PHE A 11 -20.46 6.45 1.64
N ARG A 12 -20.22 5.55 0.71
CA ARG A 12 -21.07 4.40 0.38
C ARG A 12 -20.24 3.13 0.48
N ILE A 13 -20.81 2.07 1.04
CA ILE A 13 -20.13 0.77 1.17
C ILE A 13 -20.93 -0.30 0.43
N ASN A 14 -20.31 -0.95 -0.56
CA ASN A 14 -20.98 -1.91 -1.42
C ASN A 14 -22.27 -1.34 -2.04
N ASP A 15 -23.08 -2.19 -2.67
CA ASP A 15 -24.34 -1.75 -3.26
C ASP A 15 -25.43 -1.53 -2.20
N ASN A 16 -25.36 -2.27 -1.09
CA ASN A 16 -26.37 -2.42 -0.04
C ASN A 16 -25.96 -1.81 1.32
N ASN A 17 -24.87 -1.04 1.40
CA ASN A 17 -24.34 -0.53 2.67
C ASN A 17 -24.07 -1.64 3.70
N THR A 18 -23.60 -2.81 3.26
CA THR A 18 -23.02 -3.80 4.17
C THR A 18 -21.53 -3.91 3.97
N GLY A 19 -20.77 -4.01 5.05
CA GLY A 19 -19.32 -4.11 5.01
C GLY A 19 -18.70 -4.17 6.39
N PRO A 20 -17.37 -4.14 6.48
CA PRO A 20 -16.66 -4.26 7.75
C PRO A 20 -17.05 -3.14 8.72
N ASN A 21 -17.41 -3.49 9.96
CA ASN A 21 -17.75 -2.51 11.00
C ASN A 21 -16.60 -1.51 11.26
N LEU A 22 -15.35 -1.98 11.14
CA LEU A 22 -14.18 -1.11 11.25
C LEU A 22 -14.17 0.02 10.21
N LEU A 23 -14.54 -0.28 8.95
CA LEU A 23 -14.61 0.73 7.90
C LEU A 23 -15.68 1.78 8.21
N TYR A 24 -16.85 1.34 8.67
CA TYR A 24 -17.90 2.24 9.16
C TYR A 24 -17.38 3.16 10.24
N ARG A 25 -16.75 2.59 11.27
CA ARG A 25 -16.22 3.32 12.42
C ARG A 25 -15.14 4.34 12.00
N VAL A 26 -14.21 3.97 11.13
CA VAL A 26 -13.17 4.90 10.65
C VAL A 26 -13.81 6.05 9.88
N CYS A 27 -14.74 5.77 8.97
CA CYS A 27 -15.43 6.81 8.20
C CYS A 27 -16.21 7.77 9.11
N THR A 28 -16.96 7.25 10.09
CA THR A 28 -17.72 8.10 11.03
C THR A 28 -16.83 8.89 11.97
N GLU A 29 -15.71 8.32 12.42
CA GLU A 29 -14.69 9.04 13.22
C GLU A 29 -14.04 10.20 12.44
N ARG A 30 -13.93 10.09 11.11
CA ARG A 30 -13.51 11.20 10.22
C ARG A 30 -14.62 12.23 9.95
N GLY A 31 -15.80 12.03 10.53
CA GLY A 31 -16.96 12.89 10.40
C GLY A 31 -17.75 12.73 9.10
N TRP A 32 -17.56 11.62 8.39
CA TRP A 32 -18.24 11.35 7.12
C TRP A 32 -19.65 10.80 7.35
N LYS A 33 -20.56 11.11 6.43
CA LYS A 33 -21.96 10.64 6.47
C LYS A 33 -22.12 9.40 5.59
N ILE A 34 -22.85 8.41 6.06
CA ILE A 34 -23.23 7.25 5.23
C ILE A 34 -24.28 7.67 4.20
N HIS A 35 -24.22 7.14 3.00
CA HIS A 35 -25.24 7.38 1.97
C HIS A 35 -26.53 6.60 2.27
N GLU A 36 -27.61 7.28 2.67
CA GLU A 36 -28.85 6.64 3.16
C GLU A 36 -29.87 6.29 2.05
N ASN A 37 -29.86 6.97 0.91
CA ASN A 37 -30.92 6.83 -0.12
C ASN A 37 -30.56 5.83 -1.23
N PHE A 38 -31.32 4.75 -1.38
CA PHE A 38 -31.15 3.78 -2.47
C PHE A 38 -32.03 4.07 -3.69
N HIS A 39 -33.04 4.93 -3.54
CA HIS A 39 -34.14 5.10 -4.51
C HIS A 39 -34.17 6.47 -5.21
N SER A 40 -33.40 7.46 -4.77
CA SER A 40 -33.24 8.71 -5.52
C SER A 40 -32.02 8.59 -6.44
N SER A 41 -32.19 8.98 -7.70
CA SER A 41 -31.14 9.18 -8.70
C SER A 41 -30.12 10.28 -8.31
N SER A 42 -30.14 10.79 -7.09
CA SER A 42 -29.22 11.80 -6.61
C SER A 42 -27.83 11.18 -6.38
N ILE A 43 -26.87 11.63 -7.18
CA ILE A 43 -25.47 11.22 -7.24
C ILE A 43 -24.71 11.85 -6.04
N GLY A 44 -25.24 11.67 -4.83
CA GLY A 44 -24.84 12.40 -3.62
C GLY A 44 -23.76 11.71 -2.78
N TRP A 45 -22.79 11.02 -3.40
CA TRP A 45 -21.69 10.35 -2.69
C TRP A 45 -20.32 10.79 -3.19
N ASN A 46 -19.31 10.75 -2.30
CA ASN A 46 -17.93 11.09 -2.60
C ASN A 46 -17.02 9.86 -2.66
N LEU A 47 -17.10 8.95 -1.70
CA LEU A 47 -16.35 7.69 -1.72
C LEU A 47 -17.31 6.51 -1.88
N TRP A 48 -17.09 5.67 -2.89
CA TRP A 48 -17.74 4.38 -2.98
C TRP A 48 -16.72 3.27 -2.76
N TRP A 49 -16.72 2.74 -1.54
CA TRP A 49 -15.94 1.58 -1.17
C TRP A 49 -16.68 0.31 -1.56
N ARG A 50 -16.08 -0.57 -2.36
CA ARG A 50 -16.66 -1.87 -2.71
C ARG A 50 -15.71 -3.00 -2.31
N THR A 51 -16.27 -4.15 -2.02
CA THR A 51 -15.51 -5.39 -1.76
C THR A 51 -15.24 -6.15 -3.06
N LYS A 52 -16.07 -5.92 -4.08
CA LYS A 52 -15.94 -6.52 -5.42
C LYS A 52 -15.54 -5.43 -6.42
N GLY A 53 -14.86 -5.86 -7.50
CA GLY A 53 -14.47 -4.99 -8.60
C GLY A 53 -15.63 -4.19 -9.20
N PHE A 54 -15.32 -2.99 -9.69
CA PHE A 54 -16.29 -2.04 -10.24
C PHE A 54 -16.67 -2.42 -11.69
N PRO A 55 -17.98 -2.49 -12.04
CA PRO A 55 -18.38 -2.65 -13.44
C PRO A 55 -17.89 -1.49 -14.30
N ILE A 56 -17.39 -1.78 -15.50
CA ILE A 56 -16.85 -0.77 -16.43
C ILE A 56 -17.91 0.29 -16.79
N THR A 57 -19.18 -0.12 -16.94
CA THR A 57 -20.28 0.78 -17.31
C THR A 57 -20.53 1.90 -16.29
N ARG A 58 -20.52 1.57 -14.99
CA ARG A 58 -20.70 2.56 -13.92
C ARG A 58 -19.51 3.50 -13.77
N ARG A 59 -18.33 3.11 -14.28
CA ARG A 59 -17.12 3.93 -14.21
C ARG A 59 -17.22 5.17 -15.08
N ASN A 60 -17.76 5.03 -16.28
CA ASN A 60 -17.91 6.14 -17.22
C ASN A 60 -18.90 7.21 -16.70
N GLN A 61 -19.63 6.90 -15.64
CA GLN A 61 -20.58 7.79 -14.97
C GLN A 61 -19.99 8.46 -13.72
N LEU A 62 -18.73 8.18 -13.37
CA LEU A 62 -18.08 8.77 -12.19
C LEU A 62 -17.90 10.28 -12.37
N GLN A 63 -18.39 11.03 -11.39
CA GLN A 63 -18.25 12.47 -11.33
C GLN A 63 -16.86 12.86 -10.83
N LYS A 64 -16.43 14.10 -11.11
CA LYS A 64 -15.11 14.60 -10.72
C LYS A 64 -14.84 14.43 -9.22
N LYS A 65 -15.82 14.61 -8.33
CA LYS A 65 -15.64 14.51 -6.87
C LYS A 65 -15.85 13.09 -6.29
N GLN A 66 -15.90 12.08 -7.15
CA GLN A 66 -16.13 10.69 -6.77
C GLN A 66 -14.85 9.87 -6.81
N PHE A 67 -14.66 9.09 -5.75
CA PHE A 67 -13.51 8.22 -5.51
C PHE A 67 -13.97 6.78 -5.35
N THR A 68 -13.19 5.84 -5.85
CA THR A 68 -13.44 4.40 -5.68
C THR A 68 -12.16 3.66 -5.30
N ASN A 69 -12.29 2.61 -4.50
CA ASN A 69 -11.17 1.80 -4.03
C ASN A 69 -10.76 0.67 -5.00
N HIS A 70 -11.17 0.78 -6.27
CA HIS A 70 -10.81 -0.20 -7.29
C HIS A 70 -10.45 0.42 -8.64
N VAL A 71 -9.34 -0.07 -9.20
CA VAL A 71 -8.88 0.25 -10.55
C VAL A 71 -9.27 -0.90 -11.51
N PRO A 72 -9.74 -0.63 -12.74
CA PRO A 72 -10.14 -1.67 -13.68
C PRO A 72 -8.96 -2.57 -13.98
N ASN A 73 -9.22 -3.87 -14.07
CA ASN A 73 -8.21 -4.90 -14.33
C ASN A 73 -7.06 -4.97 -13.29
N ALA A 74 -7.05 -4.14 -12.24
CA ALA A 74 -6.03 -4.20 -11.20
C ALA A 74 -6.25 -5.39 -10.24
N SER A 75 -7.43 -6.01 -10.25
CA SER A 75 -7.70 -7.26 -9.55
C SER A 75 -7.17 -8.50 -10.29
N PHE A 76 -6.53 -8.34 -11.45
CA PHE A 76 -6.09 -9.46 -12.29
C PHE A 76 -5.11 -10.37 -11.56
N ILE A 77 -4.12 -9.80 -10.86
CA ILE A 77 -3.15 -10.55 -10.04
C ILE A 77 -3.77 -11.15 -8.76
N CYS A 78 -5.01 -10.81 -8.40
CA CYS A 78 -5.65 -11.32 -7.20
C CYS A 78 -6.28 -12.70 -7.40
N ARG A 79 -6.44 -13.14 -8.65
CA ARG A 79 -6.87 -14.51 -8.94
C ARG A 79 -5.64 -15.42 -9.06
N LYS A 80 -5.67 -16.57 -8.36
CA LYS A 80 -4.54 -17.50 -8.25
C LYS A 80 -4.01 -17.97 -9.61
N ASP A 81 -4.90 -18.28 -10.55
CA ASP A 81 -4.59 -18.70 -11.92
C ASP A 81 -3.92 -17.62 -12.76
N ASN A 82 -4.43 -16.40 -12.67
CA ASN A 82 -3.87 -15.25 -13.36
C ASN A 82 -2.53 -14.83 -12.78
N LEU A 83 -2.38 -14.88 -11.44
CA LEU A 83 -1.14 -14.56 -10.74
C LEU A 83 0.00 -15.46 -11.21
N VAL A 84 -0.19 -16.79 -11.13
CA VAL A 84 0.80 -17.78 -11.57
C VAL A 84 1.14 -17.58 -13.05
N ARG A 85 0.13 -17.38 -13.90
CA ARG A 85 0.34 -17.14 -15.33
C ARG A 85 1.16 -15.87 -15.60
N CYS A 86 0.79 -14.75 -14.98
CA CYS A 86 1.50 -13.48 -15.13
C CYS A 86 2.97 -13.60 -14.71
N LEU A 87 3.22 -14.18 -13.54
CA LEU A 87 4.56 -14.28 -12.99
C LEU A 87 5.42 -15.30 -13.75
N LYS A 88 4.82 -16.39 -14.25
CA LYS A 88 5.49 -17.33 -15.17
C LYS A 88 5.87 -16.65 -16.47
N CYS A 89 5.03 -15.77 -17.02
CA CYS A 89 5.39 -14.96 -18.19
C CYS A 89 6.53 -13.99 -17.90
N MET A 90 6.48 -13.27 -16.76
CA MET A 90 7.55 -12.34 -16.38
C MET A 90 8.88 -13.08 -16.13
N LYS A 91 8.86 -14.25 -15.48
CA LYS A 91 10.03 -15.10 -15.29
C LYS A 91 10.67 -15.56 -16.60
N LYS A 92 9.89 -15.83 -17.65
CA LYS A 92 10.45 -16.15 -18.98
C LYS A 92 11.21 -14.97 -19.62
N ILE A 93 10.80 -13.73 -19.33
CA ILE A 93 11.37 -12.52 -19.92
C ILE A 93 12.55 -12.00 -19.09
N PHE A 94 12.39 -11.98 -17.76
CA PHE A 94 13.32 -11.35 -16.83
C PHE A 94 14.11 -12.35 -15.98
N GLY A 95 13.89 -13.66 -16.17
CA GLY A 95 14.66 -14.72 -15.53
C GLY A 95 14.47 -14.79 -14.01
N THR A 96 15.59 -14.97 -13.31
CA THR A 96 15.64 -15.29 -11.87
C THR A 96 15.12 -14.18 -10.96
N TRP A 97 14.96 -12.95 -11.46
CA TRP A 97 14.35 -11.85 -10.70
C TRP A 97 12.90 -12.14 -10.30
N TYR A 98 12.25 -13.12 -10.92
CA TYR A 98 10.92 -13.62 -10.57
C TYR A 98 10.94 -14.96 -9.81
N ASP A 99 12.09 -15.38 -9.25
CA ASP A 99 12.25 -16.62 -8.46
C ASP A 99 11.78 -16.49 -7.00
N PHE A 100 10.79 -15.64 -6.77
CA PHE A 100 10.11 -15.45 -5.49
C PHE A 100 8.73 -16.12 -5.46
N VAL A 101 8.37 -16.90 -6.49
CA VAL A 101 7.08 -17.61 -6.58
C VAL A 101 7.33 -19.10 -6.81
N PRO A 102 6.69 -19.99 -6.04
CA PRO A 102 6.81 -21.42 -6.27
C PRO A 102 6.32 -21.79 -7.68
N ILE A 103 6.96 -22.80 -8.28
CA ILE A 103 6.54 -23.31 -9.59
C ILE A 103 5.08 -23.76 -9.50
N GLY A 104 4.27 -23.36 -10.49
CA GLY A 104 2.85 -23.64 -10.51
C GLY A 104 2.31 -23.98 -11.90
N PHE A 105 1.22 -24.76 -11.88
CA PHE A 105 0.53 -25.28 -13.04
C PHE A 105 -0.98 -25.02 -12.91
N ASN A 106 -1.57 -24.45 -13.97
CA ASN A 106 -3.00 -24.19 -14.04
C ASN A 106 -3.74 -25.40 -14.62
N LEU A 107 -4.50 -26.12 -13.81
CA LEU A 107 -5.24 -27.30 -14.23
C LEU A 107 -6.69 -26.92 -14.63
N PRO A 108 -7.28 -27.65 -15.61
CA PRO A 108 -6.76 -28.87 -16.26
C PRO A 108 -5.72 -28.63 -17.38
N LEU A 109 -5.58 -27.37 -17.84
CA LEU A 109 -4.82 -27.04 -19.06
C LEU A 109 -3.33 -27.43 -19.02
N GLU A 110 -2.70 -27.43 -17.85
CA GLU A 110 -1.28 -27.75 -17.68
C GLU A 110 -1.04 -29.10 -16.99
N TYR A 111 -2.04 -29.98 -16.89
CA TYR A 111 -1.90 -31.28 -16.23
C TYR A 111 -0.75 -32.14 -16.78
N ARG A 112 -0.65 -32.26 -18.12
CA ARG A 112 0.46 -33.00 -18.76
C ARG A 112 1.83 -32.40 -18.43
N LYS A 113 1.92 -31.08 -18.25
CA LYS A 113 3.19 -30.41 -17.88
C LYS A 113 3.56 -30.69 -16.42
N LEU A 114 2.57 -30.75 -15.53
CA LEU A 114 2.77 -31.15 -14.14
C LEU A 114 3.34 -32.57 -14.06
N LEU A 115 2.72 -33.53 -14.77
CA LEU A 115 3.20 -34.92 -14.79
C LEU A 115 4.62 -35.04 -15.35
N ALA A 116 4.89 -34.37 -16.48
CA ALA A 116 6.23 -34.38 -17.08
C ALA A 116 7.29 -33.78 -16.12
N TYR A 117 6.95 -32.67 -15.45
CA TYR A 117 7.83 -32.06 -14.46
C TYR A 117 8.10 -32.99 -13.27
N SER A 118 7.05 -33.58 -12.70
CA SER A 118 7.16 -34.49 -11.55
C SER A 118 8.05 -35.69 -11.87
N LYS A 119 7.85 -36.32 -13.04
CA LYS A 119 8.66 -37.49 -13.47
C LYS A 119 10.11 -37.14 -13.77
N SER A 120 10.36 -35.96 -14.36
CA SER A 120 11.74 -35.51 -14.62
C SER A 120 12.53 -35.25 -13.34
N TYR A 121 11.84 -34.88 -12.26
CA TYR A 121 12.44 -34.65 -10.96
C TYR A 121 12.77 -35.98 -10.27
N ASP A 122 11.82 -36.91 -10.30
CA ASP A 122 11.91 -38.25 -9.70
C ASP A 122 13.01 -39.11 -10.37
N GLY A 123 13.11 -39.08 -11.70
CA GLY A 123 14.13 -39.82 -12.44
C GLY A 123 15.57 -39.31 -12.30
N SER A 124 15.81 -38.21 -11.56
CA SER A 124 17.14 -37.61 -11.37
C SER A 124 17.84 -38.05 -10.07
N LYS A 125 17.15 -38.74 -9.16
CA LYS A 125 17.70 -39.14 -7.86
C LYS A 125 17.42 -40.62 -7.58
N ASN A 126 18.49 -41.41 -7.50
CA ASN A 126 18.48 -42.86 -7.19
C ASN A 126 18.45 -43.17 -5.67
N ASP A 127 17.93 -42.27 -4.82
CA ASP A 127 18.01 -42.43 -3.36
C ASP A 127 16.63 -42.38 -2.69
N ASP A 128 16.27 -43.45 -1.98
CA ASP A 128 15.00 -43.70 -1.29
C ASP A 128 14.77 -42.79 -0.05
N SER A 129 15.49 -41.67 0.06
CA SER A 129 15.34 -40.77 1.19
C SER A 129 13.96 -40.07 1.16
N VAL A 130 13.14 -40.37 2.16
CA VAL A 130 11.76 -39.87 2.32
C VAL A 130 11.69 -38.33 2.30
N ASP A 131 12.76 -37.66 2.72
CA ASP A 131 12.83 -36.19 2.83
C ASP A 131 12.97 -35.47 1.47
N ASP A 132 13.39 -36.18 0.43
CA ASP A 132 13.70 -35.60 -0.88
C ASP A 132 12.52 -35.58 -1.86
N ARG A 133 11.39 -36.21 -1.50
CA ARG A 133 10.18 -36.21 -2.32
C ARG A 133 9.64 -34.80 -2.54
N GLU A 134 9.14 -34.54 -3.75
CA GLU A 134 8.50 -33.27 -4.07
C GLU A 134 7.07 -33.26 -3.51
N ILE A 135 6.72 -32.19 -2.78
CA ILE A 135 5.40 -32.03 -2.19
C ILE A 135 4.67 -30.93 -2.95
N TRP A 136 3.40 -31.16 -3.20
CA TRP A 136 2.55 -30.26 -3.96
C TRP A 136 1.39 -29.75 -3.11
N ILE A 137 0.93 -28.55 -3.41
CA ILE A 137 -0.27 -27.96 -2.83
C ILE A 137 -1.27 -27.62 -3.94
N CYS A 138 -2.46 -28.22 -3.86
CA CYS A 138 -3.58 -27.94 -4.75
C CYS A 138 -4.45 -26.85 -4.13
N LYS A 139 -4.73 -25.80 -4.90
CA LYS A 139 -5.51 -24.64 -4.47
C LYS A 139 -6.64 -24.39 -5.47
N PRO A 140 -7.92 -24.48 -5.07
CA PRO A 140 -9.02 -24.12 -5.94
C PRO A 140 -8.99 -22.63 -6.31
N VAL A 141 -9.21 -22.32 -7.59
CA VAL A 141 -9.10 -20.94 -8.10
C VAL A 141 -10.17 -20.03 -7.49
N GLY A 142 -11.40 -20.53 -7.39
CA GLY A 142 -12.56 -19.76 -6.93
C GLY A 142 -12.80 -19.73 -5.43
N LEU A 143 -12.00 -20.46 -4.63
CA LEU A 143 -12.16 -20.53 -3.18
C LEU A 143 -11.09 -19.70 -2.45
N SER A 144 -11.39 -19.38 -1.20
CA SER A 144 -10.55 -18.59 -0.30
C SER A 144 -10.56 -19.21 1.12
N GLN A 145 -9.86 -18.59 2.08
CA GLN A 145 -9.89 -18.97 3.50
C GLN A 145 -9.35 -20.39 3.79
N GLY A 146 -8.53 -20.95 2.89
CA GLY A 146 -8.01 -22.31 3.01
C GLY A 146 -8.98 -23.41 2.58
N LYS A 147 -10.18 -23.08 2.09
CA LYS A 147 -11.19 -24.07 1.70
C LYS A 147 -10.77 -24.83 0.44
N GLY A 148 -10.86 -26.16 0.52
CA GLY A 148 -10.54 -27.07 -0.58
C GLY A 148 -9.05 -27.17 -0.92
N ILE A 149 -8.16 -26.63 -0.07
CA ILE A 149 -6.72 -26.82 -0.23
C ILE A 149 -6.34 -28.21 0.25
N SER A 150 -5.56 -28.93 -0.56
CA SER A 150 -4.95 -30.21 -0.21
C SER A 150 -3.44 -30.16 -0.48
N ILE A 151 -2.70 -30.95 0.29
CA ILE A 151 -1.25 -31.14 0.15
C ILE A 151 -1.03 -32.63 -0.12
N PHE A 152 -0.19 -32.94 -1.10
CA PHE A 152 -0.01 -34.31 -1.60
C PHE A 152 1.37 -34.49 -2.22
N GLU A 153 1.83 -35.73 -2.33
CA GLU A 153 3.13 -36.07 -2.92
C GLU A 153 2.99 -36.46 -4.39
N ASN A 154 2.02 -37.32 -4.71
CA ASN A 154 1.86 -37.89 -6.04
C ASN A 154 0.82 -37.15 -6.89
N PRO A 155 1.21 -36.46 -7.98
CA PRO A 155 0.26 -35.80 -8.87
C PRO A 155 -0.71 -36.73 -9.60
N ASP A 156 -0.37 -38.02 -9.76
CA ASP A 156 -1.25 -39.00 -10.41
C ASP A 156 -2.49 -39.32 -9.56
N GLU A 157 -2.43 -39.10 -8.24
CA GLU A 157 -3.54 -39.31 -7.29
C GLU A 157 -4.44 -38.08 -7.12
N LEU A 158 -4.15 -36.99 -7.85
CA LEU A 158 -4.85 -35.73 -7.66
C LEU A 158 -6.27 -35.77 -8.23
N VAL A 159 -7.26 -35.80 -7.34
CA VAL A 159 -8.68 -35.63 -7.69
C VAL A 159 -9.10 -34.17 -7.57
N TYR A 160 -9.67 -33.61 -8.64
CA TYR A 160 -10.19 -32.24 -8.67
C TYR A 160 -11.45 -32.12 -9.53
N SER A 161 -12.43 -31.35 -9.05
CA SER A 161 -13.74 -31.16 -9.70
C SER A 161 -13.92 -29.78 -10.35
N SER A 162 -12.93 -28.91 -10.23
CA SER A 162 -12.98 -27.53 -10.73
C SER A 162 -11.58 -27.05 -11.14
N ASN A 163 -11.47 -25.84 -11.69
CA ASN A 163 -10.18 -25.26 -12.01
C ASN A 163 -9.36 -25.06 -10.73
N VAL A 164 -8.18 -25.69 -10.70
CA VAL A 164 -7.25 -25.65 -9.56
C VAL A 164 -5.87 -25.22 -10.01
N ILE A 165 -5.11 -24.69 -9.08
CA ILE A 165 -3.69 -24.43 -9.23
C ILE A 165 -2.92 -25.43 -8.39
N VAL A 166 -2.03 -26.17 -9.04
CA VAL A 166 -1.06 -27.02 -8.34
C VAL A 166 0.25 -26.26 -8.29
N GLN A 167 0.78 -26.06 -7.08
CA GLN A 167 2.05 -25.38 -6.85
C GLN A 167 2.99 -26.26 -6.04
N ARG A 168 4.29 -26.10 -6.28
CA ARG A 168 5.33 -26.69 -5.44
C ARG A 168 5.17 -26.19 -4.00
N TYR A 169 5.19 -27.10 -3.03
CA TYR A 169 5.08 -26.76 -1.63
C TYR A 169 6.44 -26.31 -1.09
N VAL A 170 6.45 -25.25 -0.28
CA VAL A 170 7.66 -24.80 0.42
C VAL A 170 7.83 -25.70 1.65
N LYS A 171 8.70 -26.73 1.52
CA LYS A 171 8.92 -27.78 2.51
C LYS A 171 9.56 -27.27 3.81
N ASN A 172 10.46 -26.29 3.69
CA ASN A 172 11.26 -25.77 4.81
C ASN A 172 10.91 -24.31 5.12
N PRO A 173 9.67 -24.01 5.57
CA PRO A 173 9.34 -22.66 6.00
C PRO A 173 10.12 -22.29 7.26
N LEU A 174 10.42 -21.01 7.44
CA LEU A 174 10.93 -20.53 8.72
C LEU A 174 9.89 -20.80 9.82
N LEU A 175 10.32 -21.41 10.92
CA LEU A 175 9.45 -21.76 12.04
C LEU A 175 9.79 -20.92 13.27
N ILE A 176 8.77 -20.52 14.03
CA ILE A 176 8.94 -19.89 15.35
C ILE A 176 8.28 -20.79 16.39
N GLY A 177 9.08 -21.36 17.29
CA GLY A 177 8.59 -22.33 18.28
C GLY A 177 8.01 -23.60 17.65
N GLY A 178 8.46 -23.95 16.44
CA GLY A 178 7.93 -25.08 15.66
C GLY A 178 6.62 -24.79 14.92
N TYR A 179 6.12 -23.56 14.94
CA TYR A 179 4.90 -23.18 14.21
C TYR A 179 5.24 -22.47 12.90
N LYS A 180 4.58 -22.90 11.82
CA LYS A 180 4.61 -22.21 10.53
C LYS A 180 3.86 -20.90 10.64
N PHE A 181 4.34 -19.88 9.94
CA PHE A 181 3.66 -18.59 9.85
C PHE A 181 3.76 -17.99 8.46
N ASP A 182 2.89 -17.02 8.17
CA ASP A 182 2.97 -16.19 6.98
C ASP A 182 2.76 -14.71 7.34
N LEU A 183 3.18 -13.83 6.43
CA LEU A 183 3.07 -12.38 6.56
C LEU A 183 1.93 -11.85 5.70
N ARG A 184 1.00 -11.15 6.34
CA ARG A 184 0.03 -10.27 5.68
C ARG A 184 0.58 -8.85 5.65
N LEU A 185 0.95 -8.41 4.45
CA LEU A 185 1.43 -7.05 4.17
C LEU A 185 0.34 -6.23 3.47
N TYR A 186 0.24 -4.95 3.81
CA TYR A 186 -0.77 -4.04 3.26
C TYR A 186 -0.13 -3.11 2.23
N VAL A 187 -0.66 -3.12 1.01
CA VAL A 187 -0.09 -2.40 -0.13
C VAL A 187 -1.15 -1.51 -0.76
N LEU A 188 -0.82 -0.25 -0.98
CA LEU A 188 -1.69 0.75 -1.61
C LEU A 188 -1.08 1.20 -2.94
N VAL A 189 -1.88 1.17 -4.00
CA VAL A 189 -1.54 1.70 -5.31
C VAL A 189 -2.50 2.83 -5.64
N PRO A 190 -2.18 4.09 -5.28
CA PRO A 190 -3.06 5.21 -5.55
C PRO A 190 -3.01 5.66 -7.01
N SER A 191 -1.97 5.30 -7.76
CA SER A 191 -1.94 5.54 -9.20
C SER A 191 -1.13 4.46 -9.91
N PHE A 192 -1.65 4.02 -11.05
CA PHE A 192 -0.88 3.24 -12.00
C PHE A 192 -0.17 4.12 -13.03
N ARG A 193 -0.59 5.38 -13.23
CA ARG A 193 0.03 6.31 -14.18
C ARG A 193 0.18 7.72 -13.58
N PRO A 194 1.39 8.09 -13.12
CA PRO A 194 2.58 7.25 -12.99
C PRO A 194 2.37 6.14 -11.94
N LEU A 195 3.10 5.03 -12.08
CA LEU A 195 3.02 3.94 -11.10
C LEU A 195 3.53 4.46 -9.76
N THR A 196 2.68 4.36 -8.74
CA THR A 196 2.96 4.78 -7.38
C THR A 196 2.54 3.66 -6.44
N VAL A 197 3.44 3.17 -5.61
CA VAL A 197 3.20 2.02 -4.72
C VAL A 197 3.68 2.37 -3.33
N TYR A 198 2.80 2.19 -2.34
CA TYR A 198 3.10 2.33 -0.92
C TYR A 198 2.92 1.00 -0.20
N ILE A 199 3.76 0.75 0.80
CA ILE A 199 3.59 -0.37 1.73
C ILE A 199 3.41 0.22 3.13
N TYR A 200 2.43 -0.30 3.88
CA TYR A 200 2.25 0.07 5.28
C TYR A 200 3.38 -0.54 6.12
N ARG A 201 3.88 0.19 7.12
CA ARG A 201 4.98 -0.29 8.00
C ARG A 201 4.56 -1.49 8.84
N GLU A 202 3.31 -1.55 9.26
CA GLU A 202 2.77 -2.68 10.01
C GLU A 202 2.01 -3.69 9.15
N GLY A 203 1.78 -4.85 9.73
CA GLY A 203 1.10 -5.98 9.10
C GLY A 203 0.80 -7.07 10.12
N LEU A 204 0.29 -8.21 9.64
CA LEU A 204 -0.03 -9.33 10.53
C LEU A 204 0.84 -10.53 10.20
N VAL A 205 1.53 -11.05 11.20
CA VAL A 205 2.13 -12.38 11.16
C VAL A 205 1.10 -13.36 11.65
N ARG A 206 0.79 -14.40 10.89
CA ARG A 206 -0.28 -15.35 11.21
C ARG A 206 0.31 -16.74 11.40
N PHE A 207 0.10 -17.32 12.57
CA PHE A 207 0.65 -18.62 12.94
C PHE A 207 -0.37 -19.75 12.72
N GLY A 208 0.14 -20.94 12.44
CA GLY A 208 -0.61 -22.18 12.64
C GLY A 208 -0.93 -22.42 14.12
N THR A 209 -1.92 -23.28 14.40
CA THR A 209 -2.23 -23.72 15.76
C THR A 209 -1.50 -24.98 16.19
N GLU A 210 -0.93 -25.73 15.25
CA GLU A 210 -0.20 -26.95 15.51
C GLU A 210 1.24 -26.86 14.98
N LYS A 211 2.14 -27.68 15.55
CA LYS A 211 3.54 -27.72 15.14
C LYS A 211 3.65 -28.26 13.71
N PHE A 212 4.52 -27.63 12.93
CA PHE A 212 4.79 -28.02 11.56
C PHE A 212 5.51 -29.38 11.51
N SER A 213 5.01 -30.29 10.67
CA SER A 213 5.67 -31.56 10.38
C SER A 213 5.30 -32.03 8.98
N LEU A 214 6.28 -32.49 8.21
CA LEU A 214 6.03 -33.10 6.90
C LEU A 214 5.50 -34.53 7.00
N SER A 215 5.60 -35.17 8.18
CA SER A 215 5.11 -36.54 8.40
C SER A 215 3.58 -36.67 8.35
N ASN A 216 2.83 -35.57 8.49
CA ASN A 216 1.36 -35.56 8.45
C ASN A 216 0.82 -34.41 7.61
N LEU A 217 0.86 -34.57 6.28
CA LEU A 217 0.38 -33.59 5.31
C LEU A 217 -1.12 -33.28 5.42
N ASN A 218 -1.90 -34.16 6.05
CA ASN A 218 -3.34 -33.98 6.27
C ASN A 218 -3.64 -32.99 7.41
N ASN A 219 -2.64 -32.64 8.23
CA ASN A 219 -2.82 -31.67 9.31
C ASN A 219 -2.88 -30.23 8.78
N ARG A 220 -4.08 -29.80 8.42
CA ARG A 220 -4.32 -28.44 7.89
C ARG A 220 -3.94 -27.33 8.88
N PHE A 221 -4.00 -27.58 10.19
CA PHE A 221 -3.70 -26.58 11.23
C PHE A 221 -2.19 -26.34 11.42
N ALA A 222 -1.35 -27.28 10.97
CA ALA A 222 0.09 -27.14 10.91
C ALA A 222 0.55 -26.50 9.60
N HIS A 223 -0.09 -26.84 8.47
CA HIS A 223 0.39 -26.46 7.14
C HIS A 223 -0.23 -25.17 6.58
N LEU A 224 -1.43 -24.79 7.01
CA LEU A 224 -2.14 -23.59 6.57
C LEU A 224 -2.23 -22.59 7.72
N THR A 225 -1.94 -21.32 7.44
CA THR A 225 -1.84 -20.24 8.44
C THR A 225 -3.02 -19.28 8.42
N ASN A 226 -4.05 -19.56 7.60
CA ASN A 226 -5.23 -18.70 7.49
C ASN A 226 -5.92 -18.57 8.85
N SER A 227 -6.15 -17.34 9.32
CA SER A 227 -6.80 -17.09 10.62
C SER A 227 -8.23 -17.64 10.68
N SER A 228 -8.95 -17.66 9.56
CA SER A 228 -10.30 -18.23 9.47
C SER A 228 -10.35 -19.73 9.74
N LEU A 229 -9.26 -20.45 9.45
CA LEU A 229 -9.11 -21.87 9.74
C LEU A 229 -8.58 -22.06 11.16
N ASN A 230 -7.46 -21.40 11.48
CA ASN A 230 -6.75 -21.59 12.74
C ASN A 230 -7.53 -21.11 13.97
N LYS A 231 -8.51 -20.22 13.83
CA LYS A 231 -9.45 -19.90 14.92
C LYS A 231 -10.27 -21.10 15.41
N LEU A 232 -10.38 -22.15 14.60
CA LEU A 232 -11.06 -23.41 14.93
C LEU A 232 -10.08 -24.51 15.35
N GLY A 233 -8.78 -24.22 15.37
CA GLY A 233 -7.75 -25.20 15.69
C GLY A 233 -7.63 -25.47 17.19
N PRO A 234 -7.22 -26.69 17.60
CA PRO A 234 -7.19 -27.09 19.01
C PRO A 234 -6.21 -26.26 19.85
N GLY A 235 -5.14 -25.76 19.23
CA GLY A 235 -4.12 -24.91 19.86
C GLY A 235 -4.41 -23.40 19.80
N TYR A 236 -5.61 -22.95 19.44
CA TYR A 236 -5.90 -21.53 19.26
C TYR A 236 -5.88 -20.72 20.56
N LEU A 237 -6.48 -21.26 21.62
CA LEU A 237 -6.57 -20.61 22.93
C LEU A 237 -5.36 -20.88 23.83
N GLN A 238 -4.46 -21.78 23.41
CA GLN A 238 -3.29 -22.15 24.19
C GLN A 238 -2.20 -21.07 24.09
N THR A 239 -1.52 -20.82 25.20
CA THR A 239 -0.31 -19.99 25.20
C THR A 239 0.86 -20.85 24.75
N LYS A 240 1.42 -20.52 23.58
CA LYS A 240 2.53 -21.26 22.99
C LYS A 240 3.86 -20.72 23.53
N GLU A 241 4.79 -21.59 23.85
CA GLU A 241 6.07 -21.26 24.52
C GLU A 241 6.81 -20.06 23.91
N ARG A 242 6.87 -19.97 22.56
CA ARG A 242 7.54 -18.85 21.86
C ARG A 242 6.60 -17.86 21.18
N VAL A 243 5.40 -18.29 20.78
CA VAL A 243 4.44 -17.42 20.08
C VAL A 243 3.60 -16.61 21.06
N GLY A 244 3.47 -17.06 22.32
CA GLY A 244 2.64 -16.44 23.33
C GLY A 244 1.16 -16.77 23.16
N ALA A 245 0.30 -15.91 23.73
CA ALA A 245 -1.14 -16.05 23.65
C ALA A 245 -1.66 -15.64 22.26
N GLY A 246 -2.55 -16.46 21.69
CA GLY A 246 -3.14 -16.23 20.37
C GLY A 246 -2.27 -16.73 19.21
N CYS A 247 -2.62 -16.31 18.00
CA CYS A 247 -2.01 -16.81 16.75
C CYS A 247 -1.62 -15.69 15.78
N LYS A 248 -1.45 -14.46 16.29
CA LYS A 248 -1.07 -13.31 15.47
C LYS A 248 -0.01 -12.45 16.17
N TRP A 249 1.00 -12.00 15.43
CA TRP A 249 1.91 -10.93 15.84
C TRP A 249 1.80 -9.73 14.90
N SER A 250 2.18 -8.55 15.41
CA SER A 250 2.56 -7.41 14.57
C SER A 250 3.86 -7.70 13.82
N LEU A 251 4.15 -6.94 12.76
CA LEU A 251 5.47 -7.02 12.13
C LEU A 251 6.55 -6.49 13.05
N ARG A 252 6.24 -5.50 13.90
CA ARG A 252 7.18 -5.00 14.92
C ARG A 252 7.61 -6.10 15.89
N GLN A 253 6.68 -6.90 16.40
CA GLN A 253 7.01 -8.04 17.26
C GLN A 253 7.94 -9.04 16.54
N LEU A 254 7.66 -9.34 15.26
CA LEU A 254 8.53 -10.20 14.46
C LEU A 254 9.92 -9.62 14.25
N ARG A 255 10.02 -8.31 13.99
CA ARG A 255 11.29 -7.60 13.84
C ARG A 255 12.13 -7.67 15.10
N CYS A 256 11.52 -7.41 16.26
CA CYS A 256 12.19 -7.58 17.55
C CYS A 256 12.70 -9.01 17.74
N TYR A 257 11.90 -10.01 17.36
CA TYR A 257 12.30 -11.40 17.42
C TYR A 257 13.46 -11.71 16.46
N PHE A 258 13.43 -11.22 15.24
CA PHE A 258 14.50 -11.40 14.26
C PHE A 258 15.81 -10.73 14.70
N GLN A 259 15.74 -9.50 15.20
CA GLN A 259 16.91 -8.79 15.72
C GLN A 259 17.64 -9.58 16.82
N GLN A 260 16.87 -10.29 17.67
CA GLN A 260 17.43 -11.11 18.75
C GLN A 260 17.97 -12.47 18.28
N ARG A 261 17.45 -13.04 17.19
CA ARG A 261 17.71 -14.44 16.81
C ARG A 261 18.57 -14.63 15.57
N ILE A 262 18.39 -13.79 14.57
CA ILE A 262 19.06 -13.90 13.26
C ILE A 262 19.94 -12.68 12.96
N GLY A 263 19.92 -11.65 13.82
CA GLY A 263 20.66 -10.41 13.61
C GLY A 263 19.92 -9.47 12.66
N SER A 264 20.53 -9.10 11.53
CA SER A 264 19.95 -8.15 10.60
C SER A 264 18.96 -8.81 9.63
N ASP A 265 17.70 -8.40 9.69
CA ASP A 265 16.66 -8.79 8.73
C ASP A 265 16.46 -7.74 7.62
N TRP A 266 17.33 -6.74 7.56
CA TRP A 266 17.18 -5.58 6.67
C TRP A 266 17.02 -5.97 5.20
N PHE A 267 17.87 -6.87 4.71
CA PHE A 267 17.87 -7.28 3.30
C PHE A 267 16.62 -8.08 2.93
N LEU A 268 16.10 -8.90 3.85
CA LEU A 268 14.81 -9.60 3.68
C LEU A 268 13.69 -8.61 3.36
N TRP A 269 13.60 -7.49 4.08
CA TRP A 269 12.57 -6.48 3.83
C TRP A 269 12.74 -5.75 2.49
N GLN A 270 13.99 -5.55 2.03
CA GLN A 270 14.25 -4.99 0.69
C GLN A 270 13.90 -5.97 -0.43
N HIS A 271 14.09 -7.26 -0.18
CA HIS A 271 13.66 -8.30 -1.10
C HIS A 271 12.13 -8.40 -1.17
N ILE A 272 11.43 -8.30 -0.03
CA ILE A 272 9.97 -8.25 0.04
C ILE A 272 9.40 -7.02 -0.68
N SER A 273 9.96 -5.82 -0.47
CA SER A 273 9.47 -4.61 -1.14
C SER A 273 9.62 -4.70 -2.67
N THR A 274 10.78 -5.18 -3.12
CA THR A 274 11.07 -5.45 -4.54
C THR A 274 10.08 -6.45 -5.13
N MET A 275 9.85 -7.58 -4.44
CA MET A 275 8.91 -8.62 -4.85
C MET A 275 7.49 -8.08 -5.07
N ILE A 276 7.01 -7.21 -4.17
CA ILE A 276 5.69 -6.57 -4.28
C ILE A 276 5.61 -5.70 -5.54
N VAL A 277 6.60 -4.83 -5.77
CA VAL A 277 6.62 -3.95 -6.94
C VAL A 277 6.72 -4.76 -8.24
N LEU A 278 7.57 -5.80 -8.30
CA LEU A 278 7.68 -6.70 -9.45
C LEU A 278 6.39 -7.48 -9.73
N THR A 279 5.65 -7.84 -8.69
CA THR A 279 4.34 -8.49 -8.81
C THR A 279 3.31 -7.53 -9.43
N ILE A 280 3.26 -6.27 -8.96
CA ILE A 280 2.40 -5.24 -9.55
C ILE A 280 2.80 -4.94 -11.00
N ALA A 281 4.10 -4.94 -11.30
CA ALA A 281 4.63 -4.74 -12.65
C ALA A 281 4.09 -5.77 -13.66
N SER A 282 3.80 -7.00 -13.21
CA SER A 282 3.32 -8.11 -14.06
C SER A 282 1.92 -7.90 -14.68
N GLN A 283 1.15 -6.93 -14.20
CA GLN A 283 -0.19 -6.61 -14.73
C GLN A 283 -0.32 -5.24 -15.41
N LEU A 284 0.74 -4.43 -15.43
CA LEU A 284 0.67 -3.04 -15.89
C LEU A 284 0.15 -2.88 -17.34
N SER A 285 0.43 -3.83 -18.23
CA SER A 285 -0.07 -3.82 -19.60
C SER A 285 -1.58 -3.99 -19.73
N LYS A 286 -2.24 -4.47 -18.67
CA LYS A 286 -3.70 -4.69 -18.61
C LYS A 286 -4.46 -3.60 -17.87
N VAL A 287 -3.75 -2.77 -17.09
CA VAL A 287 -4.36 -1.74 -16.23
C VAL A 287 -4.40 -0.40 -16.97
N PRO A 288 -5.59 0.17 -17.23
CA PRO A 288 -5.71 1.45 -17.91
C PRO A 288 -5.32 2.63 -17.00
N SER A 289 -5.08 3.79 -17.61
CA SER A 289 -4.95 5.05 -16.87
C SER A 289 -6.25 5.41 -16.17
N THR A 290 -6.19 5.82 -14.92
CA THR A 290 -7.38 6.21 -14.16
C THR A 290 -7.09 7.33 -13.17
N VAL A 291 -8.10 8.15 -12.89
CA VAL A 291 -8.08 9.20 -11.85
C VAL A 291 -9.10 8.87 -10.77
N ASN A 292 -8.86 9.35 -9.55
CA ASN A 292 -9.71 9.13 -8.36
C ASN A 292 -10.00 7.65 -8.01
N CYS A 293 -9.17 6.74 -8.53
CA CYS A 293 -9.25 5.33 -8.20
C CYS A 293 -7.92 4.89 -7.64
N PHE A 294 -7.97 4.16 -6.55
CA PHE A 294 -6.82 3.51 -5.94
C PHE A 294 -7.10 2.02 -5.81
N GLU A 295 -6.07 1.23 -5.56
CA GLU A 295 -6.22 -0.19 -5.27
C GLU A 295 -5.53 -0.54 -3.96
N PHE A 296 -6.22 -1.31 -3.12
CA PHE A 296 -5.76 -1.71 -1.80
C PHE A 296 -5.66 -3.24 -1.72
N TYR A 297 -4.44 -3.73 -1.56
CA TYR A 297 -4.11 -5.15 -1.60
C TYR A 297 -3.61 -5.65 -0.23
N GLY A 298 -3.87 -6.93 0.02
CA GLY A 298 -3.17 -7.71 1.03
C GLY A 298 -2.24 -8.70 0.35
N PHE A 299 -0.94 -8.60 0.58
CA PHE A 299 0.04 -9.56 0.10
C PHE A 299 0.28 -10.62 1.18
N ASP A 300 0.29 -11.88 0.78
CA ASP A 300 0.59 -13.02 1.66
C ASP A 300 1.95 -13.57 1.27
N VAL A 301 2.92 -13.44 2.18
CA VAL A 301 4.33 -13.82 1.96
C VAL A 301 4.73 -14.87 2.98
N LEU A 302 5.36 -15.95 2.52
CA LEU A 302 5.99 -16.97 3.37
C LEU A 302 7.50 -16.74 3.37
N ILE A 303 8.17 -16.94 4.49
CA ILE A 303 9.64 -16.91 4.58
C ILE A 303 10.11 -18.35 4.79
N ASP A 304 11.13 -18.79 4.05
CA ASP A 304 11.78 -20.07 4.29
C ASP A 304 12.95 -19.97 5.29
N GLU A 305 13.51 -21.12 5.68
CA GLU A 305 14.60 -21.18 6.65
C GLU A 305 15.88 -20.43 6.22
N GLU A 306 16.06 -20.20 4.92
CA GLU A 306 17.17 -19.43 4.34
C GLU A 306 16.86 -17.92 4.27
N LEU A 307 15.78 -17.46 4.90
CA LEU A 307 15.27 -16.09 4.85
C LEU A 307 14.93 -15.63 3.43
N LYS A 308 14.59 -16.55 2.53
CA LYS A 308 14.07 -16.20 1.21
C LYS A 308 12.53 -16.02 1.30
N PRO A 309 12.02 -14.88 0.83
CA PRO A 309 10.58 -14.62 0.83
C PRO A 309 9.92 -15.18 -0.44
N TRP A 310 8.77 -15.82 -0.25
CA TRP A 310 7.93 -16.43 -1.27
C TRP A 310 6.56 -15.78 -1.32
N LEU A 311 6.15 -15.28 -2.48
CA LEU A 311 4.78 -14.81 -2.70
C LEU A 311 3.82 -15.99 -2.74
N ILE A 312 2.80 -15.97 -1.89
CA ILE A 312 1.78 -17.01 -1.81
C ILE A 312 0.50 -16.61 -2.52
N GLU A 313 -0.01 -15.42 -2.23
CA GLU A 313 -1.21 -14.86 -2.87
C GLU A 313 -1.26 -13.34 -2.75
N VAL A 314 -2.07 -12.72 -3.63
CA VAL A 314 -2.45 -11.31 -3.54
C VAL A 314 -3.97 -11.26 -3.34
N ASN A 315 -4.41 -10.62 -2.27
CA ASN A 315 -5.79 -10.48 -1.89
C ASN A 315 -6.33 -9.11 -2.29
N LEU A 316 -7.39 -9.09 -3.10
CA LEU A 316 -8.14 -7.88 -3.41
C LEU A 316 -8.92 -7.43 -2.16
N SER A 317 -8.77 -6.17 -1.74
CA SER A 317 -9.49 -5.64 -0.57
C SER A 317 -9.37 -6.55 0.65
N PRO A 318 -8.17 -6.63 1.28
CA PRO A 318 -7.92 -7.56 2.37
C PRO A 318 -8.93 -7.39 3.51
N ALA A 319 -9.22 -8.49 4.21
CA ALA A 319 -10.24 -8.50 5.25
C ALA A 319 -9.96 -7.46 6.36
N LEU A 320 -10.92 -6.56 6.55
CA LEU A 320 -10.92 -5.54 7.60
C LEU A 320 -11.74 -5.96 8.84
N SER A 321 -12.02 -7.27 8.98
CA SER A 321 -12.59 -7.81 10.21
C SER A 321 -11.60 -7.66 11.37
N VAL A 322 -12.12 -7.48 12.57
CA VAL A 322 -11.33 -7.36 13.80
C VAL A 322 -11.64 -8.59 14.65
N ASP A 323 -10.71 -9.53 14.72
CA ASP A 323 -10.88 -10.76 15.50
C ASP A 323 -10.18 -10.64 16.87
N CYS A 324 -9.16 -9.80 16.99
CA CYS A 324 -8.47 -9.48 18.24
C CYS A 324 -8.04 -8.01 18.30
N ASN A 325 -7.56 -7.56 19.48
CA ASN A 325 -7.13 -6.17 19.71
C ASN A 325 -6.05 -5.72 18.71
N LEU A 326 -5.10 -6.61 18.40
CA LEU A 326 -4.04 -6.35 17.42
C LEU A 326 -4.60 -6.01 16.02
N ASP A 327 -5.67 -6.68 15.57
CA ASP A 327 -6.32 -6.35 14.31
C ASP A 327 -6.83 -4.90 14.33
N CYS A 328 -7.43 -4.48 15.44
CA CYS A 328 -7.98 -3.13 15.61
C CYS A 328 -6.86 -2.08 15.59
N GLU A 329 -5.80 -2.29 16.38
CA GLU A 329 -4.66 -1.37 16.49
C GLU A 329 -4.00 -1.08 15.14
N ILE A 330 -3.74 -2.13 14.35
CA ILE A 330 -3.09 -2.01 13.05
C ILE A 330 -4.08 -1.49 11.99
N LYS A 331 -5.21 -2.18 11.79
CA LYS A 331 -6.10 -1.89 10.65
C LYS A 331 -6.77 -0.52 10.79
N LYS A 332 -7.11 -0.09 12.01
CA LYS A 332 -7.76 1.20 12.23
C LYS A 332 -6.84 2.35 11.86
N SER A 333 -5.61 2.35 12.39
CA SER A 333 -4.60 3.37 12.13
C SER A 333 -4.24 3.40 10.65
N MET A 334 -4.00 2.23 10.06
CA MET A 334 -3.73 2.07 8.63
C MET A 334 -4.79 2.71 7.73
N MET A 335 -6.07 2.56 8.09
CA MET A 335 -7.16 3.12 7.29
C MET A 335 -7.26 4.64 7.41
N HIS A 336 -7.04 5.20 8.61
CA HIS A 336 -6.95 6.65 8.77
C HIS A 336 -5.79 7.21 7.94
N ASP A 337 -4.59 6.67 8.12
CA ASP A 337 -3.39 7.08 7.37
C ASP A 337 -3.58 6.95 5.84
N MET A 338 -4.27 5.89 5.40
CA MET A 338 -4.57 5.67 3.98
C MET A 338 -5.44 6.81 3.43
N PHE A 339 -6.51 7.18 4.15
CA PHE A 339 -7.40 8.26 3.71
C PHE A 339 -6.72 9.62 3.73
N ASP A 340 -5.80 9.87 4.66
CA ASP A 340 -4.94 11.07 4.66
C ASP A 340 -3.98 11.07 3.46
N LEU A 341 -3.32 9.94 3.19
CA LEU A 341 -2.40 9.79 2.05
C LEU A 341 -3.05 10.12 0.72
N ILE A 342 -4.26 9.59 0.50
CA ILE A 342 -5.01 9.83 -0.73
C ILE A 342 -5.76 11.17 -0.72
N GLY A 343 -5.64 11.97 0.33
CA GLY A 343 -6.16 13.34 0.43
C GLY A 343 -7.68 13.43 0.63
N LEU A 344 -8.29 12.47 1.31
CA LEU A 344 -9.71 12.54 1.68
C LEU A 344 -9.89 13.32 2.99
N PRO A 345 -10.90 14.21 3.08
CA PRO A 345 -10.98 15.19 4.16
C PRO A 345 -11.29 14.54 5.53
N VAL A 346 -11.02 15.29 6.60
CA VAL A 346 -11.59 15.07 7.93
C VAL A 346 -12.56 16.21 8.21
N THR A 347 -13.83 15.91 8.49
CA THR A 347 -14.86 16.91 8.77
C THR A 347 -15.11 16.99 10.26
N SER A 348 -14.97 18.19 10.83
CA SER A 348 -15.29 18.42 12.25
C SER A 348 -16.80 18.23 12.46
N THR A 349 -17.20 17.25 13.26
CA THR A 349 -18.61 16.94 13.54
C THR A 349 -19.29 17.92 14.49
N GLY A 350 -18.61 18.98 14.94
CA GLY A 350 -19.12 19.90 15.97
C GLY A 350 -19.22 19.29 17.38
N LEU A 351 -19.07 17.97 17.53
CA LEU A 351 -19.05 17.28 18.83
C LEU A 351 -17.89 17.71 19.74
N LEU A 352 -16.82 18.28 19.18
CA LEU A 352 -15.74 18.89 19.97
C LEU A 352 -16.18 20.19 20.68
N ASN A 353 -17.21 20.89 20.20
CA ASN A 353 -17.69 22.12 20.84
C ASN A 353 -18.66 21.82 22.00
N HIS A 354 -19.42 20.72 21.93
CA HIS A 354 -20.37 20.34 23.00
C HIS A 354 -19.72 19.79 24.26
N VAL A 355 -18.49 19.25 24.18
CA VAL A 355 -17.72 18.81 25.37
C VAL A 355 -17.13 20.01 26.12
N PHE A 356 -16.98 21.17 25.47
CA PHE A 356 -16.50 22.40 26.12
C PHE A 356 -17.60 23.19 26.84
N ASP A 357 -18.86 23.10 26.40
CA ASP A 357 -19.97 23.83 27.03
C ASP A 357 -20.54 23.17 28.30
N GLN A 358 -20.24 21.89 28.57
CA GLN A 358 -20.69 21.22 29.81
C GLN A 358 -19.67 21.30 30.96
N ARG A 359 -18.55 22.02 30.80
CA ARG A 359 -17.53 22.18 31.85
C ARG A 359 -17.42 23.59 32.44
N THR A 360 -18.27 24.52 32.04
CA THR A 360 -18.29 25.88 32.58
C THR A 360 -19.42 26.14 33.58
N SER A 361 -20.21 25.13 33.96
CA SER A 361 -21.25 25.28 34.97
C SER A 361 -21.40 24.05 35.86
N SER A 362 -20.47 23.87 36.81
CA SER A 362 -20.74 23.29 38.14
C SER A 362 -19.45 23.25 38.98
N SER A 363 -19.33 24.24 39.87
CA SER A 363 -18.42 24.20 41.02
C SER A 363 -19.06 23.46 42.21
N SER A 364 -18.17 23.01 43.10
CA SER A 364 -18.33 22.54 44.49
C SER A 364 -18.96 21.16 44.75
N ASN A 365 -18.14 20.13 45.02
CA ASN A 365 -17.76 19.70 46.39
C ASN A 365 -17.07 18.31 46.42
N GLY A 366 -16.12 18.16 47.36
CA GLY A 366 -15.87 16.90 48.09
C GLY A 366 -14.98 15.85 47.42
N GLY A 367 -13.83 15.54 48.02
CA GLY A 367 -12.78 14.68 47.45
C GLY A 367 -12.82 13.20 47.84
N CYS A 368 -11.98 12.40 47.18
CA CYS A 368 -11.25 11.25 47.74
C CYS A 368 -10.18 10.78 46.72
N SER A 369 -9.04 10.30 47.23
CA SER A 369 -7.77 10.20 46.52
C SER A 369 -7.46 8.85 45.86
N LYS A 370 -6.46 8.92 44.97
CA LYS A 370 -5.39 7.94 44.65
C LYS A 370 -5.51 7.04 43.40
N TYR A 371 -4.40 7.09 42.64
CA TYR A 371 -3.90 6.27 41.53
C TYR A 371 -4.49 6.45 40.12
N GLN A 372 -3.83 7.31 39.32
CA GLN A 372 -3.63 7.06 37.88
C GLN A 372 -2.42 7.83 37.33
N SER A 373 -1.36 7.08 37.02
CA SER A 373 -0.17 7.54 36.31
C SER A 373 -0.38 7.47 34.80
N LYS A 374 -0.14 8.62 34.15
CA LYS A 374 0.20 8.87 32.73
C LYS A 374 -0.41 7.95 31.65
N ARG A 375 -1.56 8.37 31.12
CA ARG A 375 -1.91 8.22 29.69
C ARG A 375 -2.04 9.60 29.08
N GLU A 376 -1.14 9.97 28.18
CA GLU A 376 -1.35 11.13 27.31
C GLU A 376 -2.35 10.73 26.22
N SER A 377 -3.49 11.44 26.16
CA SER A 377 -4.53 11.18 25.17
C SER A 377 -4.12 11.74 23.80
N VAL A 378 -4.42 10.98 22.74
CA VAL A 378 -4.20 11.30 21.31
C VAL A 378 -4.70 12.71 20.92
N VAL A 379 -5.68 13.23 21.65
CA VAL A 379 -6.25 14.58 21.48
C VAL A 379 -5.25 15.68 21.87
N LYS A 380 -4.40 15.49 22.88
CA LYS A 380 -3.37 16.47 23.25
C LYS A 380 -2.26 16.55 22.23
N VAL A 381 -1.97 15.45 21.53
CA VAL A 381 -0.99 15.42 20.43
C VAL A 381 -1.52 16.27 19.27
N ALA A 382 -2.77 16.08 18.85
CA ALA A 382 -3.39 16.89 17.79
C ALA A 382 -3.40 18.40 18.09
N ILE A 383 -3.58 18.79 19.35
CA ILE A 383 -3.50 20.20 19.79
C ILE A 383 -2.06 20.74 19.71
N LYS A 384 -1.07 19.94 20.13
CA LYS A 384 0.36 20.32 20.10
C LYS A 384 0.90 20.51 18.67
N TRP A 385 0.32 19.82 17.69
CA TRP A 385 0.63 19.99 16.26
C TRP A 385 0.04 21.28 15.67
N ARG A 386 -1.13 21.72 16.13
CA ARG A 386 -1.80 22.96 15.66
C ARG A 386 -1.04 24.23 16.08
N GLU A 387 -0.39 24.22 17.25
CA GLU A 387 0.39 25.37 17.74
C GLU A 387 1.77 25.49 17.08
N LYS A 388 2.38 24.38 16.63
CA LYS A 388 3.65 24.41 15.88
C LYS A 388 3.48 24.86 14.43
N GLY A 389 2.35 24.56 13.79
CA GLY A 389 2.06 25.02 12.42
C GLY A 389 1.75 26.52 12.32
N SER A 390 1.16 27.11 13.37
CA SER A 390 0.75 28.53 13.35
C SER A 390 1.89 29.52 13.65
N ARG A 391 2.98 29.08 14.31
CA ARG A 391 4.19 29.90 14.50
C ARG A 391 5.09 29.98 13.26
N ALA A 392 4.92 29.09 12.27
CA ALA A 392 5.71 29.09 11.04
C ALA A 392 5.15 30.01 9.93
N ALA A 393 3.97 30.62 10.12
CA ALA A 393 3.30 31.45 9.11
C ALA A 393 3.31 32.97 9.41
N LYS A 394 4.01 33.42 10.47
CA LYS A 394 4.13 34.84 10.81
C LYS A 394 5.53 35.22 11.30
N THR A 395 6.54 35.09 10.45
CA THR A 395 7.74 35.96 10.46
C THR A 395 8.50 35.75 9.16
N GLY A 396 8.27 36.61 8.18
CA GLY A 396 9.00 36.64 6.92
C GLY A 396 9.30 38.07 6.52
N ARG A 397 10.30 38.68 7.16
CA ARG A 397 11.17 39.74 6.61
C ARG A 397 12.23 40.11 7.64
N ALA A 398 13.44 39.60 7.44
CA ALA A 398 14.71 40.28 7.70
C ALA A 398 15.87 39.30 7.52
N VAL A 399 16.52 39.30 6.35
CA VAL A 399 17.95 39.03 6.25
C VAL A 399 18.49 39.92 5.14
N ASP A 400 19.22 40.96 5.52
CA ASP A 400 20.57 41.22 5.02
C ASP A 400 21.13 42.51 5.61
N LYS A 401 22.16 42.36 6.45
CA LYS A 401 23.30 43.28 6.52
C LYS A 401 24.41 42.67 7.38
N CYS A 402 25.36 42.04 6.70
CA CYS A 402 26.74 41.97 7.16
C CYS A 402 27.54 42.99 6.34
N ARG A 403 27.90 44.13 6.96
CA ARG A 403 29.12 44.92 6.70
C ARG A 403 29.15 46.13 7.63
N ARG A 404 30.11 46.11 8.55
CA ARG A 404 30.63 47.28 9.24
C ARG A 404 32.03 47.53 8.69
N CYS A 405 32.25 48.73 8.18
CA CYS A 405 33.34 49.63 8.54
C CYS A 405 33.70 50.57 7.38
N ILE A 406 34.08 51.78 7.80
CA ILE A 406 34.73 52.89 7.09
C ILE A 406 33.80 54.06 6.72
N SER A 407 34.20 55.19 7.30
CA SER A 407 33.75 56.57 7.30
C SER A 407 33.94 57.31 5.98
N HIS A 408 33.04 58.25 5.64
CA HIS A 408 33.33 59.70 5.53
C HIS A 408 32.20 60.50 4.84
N SER A 409 31.79 61.58 5.52
CA SER A 409 31.44 62.95 5.08
C SER A 409 30.57 63.26 3.83
N HIS A 410 29.60 64.17 4.08
CA HIS A 410 29.11 65.30 3.23
C HIS A 410 28.30 64.94 1.97
N SER A 411 27.34 65.70 1.44
CA SER A 411 26.57 66.92 1.77
C SER A 411 25.58 67.15 0.59
N HIS A 412 24.54 67.97 0.79
CA HIS A 412 23.64 68.59 -0.23
C HIS A 412 22.61 67.68 -0.94
N SER A 413 21.43 68.09 -1.40
CA SER A 413 20.48 69.22 -1.23
C SER A 413 19.74 69.32 -2.57
N GLN A 414 18.40 69.48 -2.55
CA GLN A 414 17.53 69.96 -3.65
C GLN A 414 17.36 69.03 -4.87
N ALA A 415 16.29 69.06 -5.66
CA ALA A 415 14.94 69.62 -5.59
C ALA A 415 14.13 69.05 -6.79
N LEU A 416 12.79 69.12 -6.68
CA LEU A 416 11.80 69.42 -7.74
C LEU A 416 12.00 68.83 -9.16
N HIS A 417 11.06 67.98 -9.60
CA HIS A 417 10.08 68.30 -10.66
C HIS A 417 9.20 67.09 -11.06
N ARG A 418 7.88 67.28 -11.02
CA ARG A 418 6.90 66.61 -11.90
C ARG A 418 6.66 67.50 -13.14
N PRO A 419 6.26 66.90 -14.27
CA PRO A 419 4.88 67.04 -14.79
C PRO A 419 4.28 65.68 -15.21
N ASP A 420 2.98 65.41 -14.98
CA ASP A 420 1.82 65.55 -15.90
C ASP A 420 1.95 64.73 -17.20
N ALA A 421 0.97 64.00 -17.74
CA ALA A 421 -0.42 63.71 -17.40
C ALA A 421 -0.90 62.58 -18.36
N ARG A 422 -1.93 61.81 -17.97
CA ARG A 422 -3.21 61.65 -18.68
C ARG A 422 -3.92 60.35 -18.30
N GLU A 423 -5.11 60.57 -17.78
CA GLU A 423 -6.16 59.60 -17.48
C GLU A 423 -6.74 59.01 -18.78
N SER A 424 -7.08 57.73 -18.74
CA SER A 424 -8.20 57.18 -19.49
C SER A 424 -9.01 56.26 -18.58
N ILE A 425 -10.23 56.73 -18.29
CA ILE A 425 -11.29 56.01 -17.59
C ILE A 425 -11.83 54.93 -18.53
N VAL A 426 -11.84 53.67 -18.12
CA VAL A 426 -12.67 52.62 -18.74
C VAL A 426 -13.36 51.82 -17.63
N ASN A 427 -14.69 51.80 -17.73
CA ASN A 427 -15.67 51.15 -16.86
C ASN A 427 -15.30 49.71 -16.44
N GLU A 428 -15.51 49.41 -15.15
CA GLU A 428 -15.69 48.05 -14.64
C GLU A 428 -16.97 47.46 -15.23
N GLN A 429 -16.81 46.55 -16.21
CA GLN A 429 -17.83 45.58 -16.59
C GLN A 429 -17.46 44.22 -16.00
N GLN A 430 -18.42 43.62 -15.29
CA GLN A 430 -18.37 42.22 -14.86
C GLN A 430 -18.06 41.29 -16.05
N PRO A 431 -17.09 40.36 -15.95
CA PRO A 431 -16.98 39.30 -16.93
C PRO A 431 -17.82 38.10 -16.49
N THR A 432 -18.93 37.95 -17.19
CA THR A 432 -19.70 36.72 -17.36
C THR A 432 -18.81 35.57 -17.86
N ASN A 433 -19.02 34.39 -17.28
CA ASN A 433 -18.58 33.06 -17.70
C ASN A 433 -17.98 32.90 -19.10
N THR A 434 -16.74 32.41 -19.16
CA THR A 434 -16.37 31.23 -19.97
C THR A 434 -15.15 30.57 -19.32
N CYS A 435 -15.39 29.63 -18.41
CA CYS A 435 -14.34 28.71 -17.97
C CYS A 435 -13.93 27.85 -19.17
N LYS A 436 -12.84 28.22 -19.85
CA LYS A 436 -12.11 27.32 -20.73
C LYS A 436 -11.67 26.13 -19.88
N SER A 437 -12.11 24.95 -20.29
CA SER A 437 -11.81 23.67 -19.67
C SER A 437 -10.30 23.39 -19.72
N ASP A 438 -9.63 23.45 -18.57
CA ASP A 438 -8.35 22.77 -18.38
C ASP A 438 -8.57 21.25 -18.44
N SER A 439 -8.62 20.71 -19.65
CA SER A 439 -8.76 19.29 -19.96
C SER A 439 -7.47 18.48 -19.72
N ASN A 440 -6.46 19.07 -19.06
CA ASN A 440 -5.13 18.49 -18.87
C ASN A 440 -4.72 18.19 -17.41
N SER A 441 -5.61 18.35 -16.43
CA SER A 441 -5.30 18.03 -15.03
C SER A 441 -5.08 16.52 -14.83
N ARG A 442 -3.82 16.08 -14.84
CA ARG A 442 -3.40 14.71 -14.43
C ARG A 442 -3.50 14.47 -12.92
N SER A 443 -3.90 15.47 -12.15
CA SER A 443 -4.17 15.38 -10.71
C SER A 443 -5.55 14.79 -10.43
N TRP A 444 -5.66 14.13 -9.28
CA TRP A 444 -6.94 13.80 -8.68
C TRP A 444 -7.75 15.07 -8.37
N SER A 445 -9.07 14.93 -8.26
CA SER A 445 -9.97 16.07 -8.07
C SER A 445 -9.86 16.78 -6.73
N ASN A 446 -9.19 16.15 -5.75
CA ASN A 446 -8.82 16.76 -4.48
C ASN A 446 -7.44 17.44 -4.52
N GLY A 447 -6.83 17.56 -5.71
CA GLY A 447 -5.53 18.22 -5.90
C GLY A 447 -4.32 17.30 -5.72
N LYS A 448 -4.48 16.04 -5.30
CA LYS A 448 -3.34 15.10 -5.20
C LYS A 448 -2.75 14.82 -6.58
N ASN A 449 -1.43 14.96 -6.71
CA ASN A 449 -0.68 14.72 -7.95
C ASN A 449 0.37 13.63 -7.74
N TRP A 450 0.10 12.43 -8.27
CA TRP A 450 0.98 11.27 -8.12
C TRP A 450 2.26 11.31 -8.96
N HIS A 451 2.50 12.37 -9.76
CA HIS A 451 3.83 12.63 -10.33
C HIS A 451 4.84 13.10 -9.29
N PHE A 452 4.36 13.62 -8.16
CA PHE A 452 5.18 14.07 -7.04
C PHE A 452 4.63 13.44 -5.75
N PRO A 453 4.75 12.11 -5.58
CA PRO A 453 4.25 11.43 -4.40
C PRO A 453 5.07 11.82 -3.15
N ASP A 454 4.39 11.91 -2.02
CA ASP A 454 5.03 12.08 -0.71
C ASP A 454 5.86 10.83 -0.39
N SER A 455 7.02 10.99 0.27
CA SER A 455 7.85 9.83 0.65
C SER A 455 7.17 8.91 1.68
N SER A 456 6.24 9.46 2.45
CA SER A 456 5.39 8.75 3.41
C SER A 456 4.23 9.62 3.88
N GLU A 457 3.13 9.01 4.28
CA GLU A 457 2.05 9.64 5.05
C GLU A 457 1.60 8.66 6.14
N GLY A 458 1.58 9.10 7.40
CA GLY A 458 1.48 8.20 8.54
C GLY A 458 2.53 7.07 8.43
N ASP A 459 2.06 5.82 8.58
CA ASP A 459 2.91 4.63 8.42
C ASP A 459 2.91 4.04 7.00
N TRP A 460 2.30 4.69 6.01
CA TRP A 460 2.48 4.34 4.59
C TRP A 460 3.80 4.90 4.08
N VAL A 461 4.65 4.05 3.50
CA VAL A 461 5.94 4.46 2.92
C VAL A 461 5.95 4.17 1.44
N LEU A 462 6.42 5.13 0.66
CA LEU A 462 6.59 4.98 -0.78
C LEU A 462 7.70 3.98 -1.08
N VAL A 463 7.41 2.97 -1.89
CA VAL A 463 8.40 1.99 -2.38
C VAL A 463 8.61 2.04 -3.89
N TYR A 464 7.71 2.72 -4.61
CA TYR A 464 7.90 3.03 -6.02
C TYR A 464 7.12 4.30 -6.39
N PRO A 465 7.69 5.25 -7.15
CA PRO A 465 9.04 5.23 -7.75
C PRO A 465 10.15 5.33 -6.69
N LEU A 466 11.30 4.69 -6.99
CA LEU A 466 12.45 4.62 -6.08
C LEU A 466 13.23 5.94 -6.01
N LEU A 467 13.18 6.72 -7.08
CA LEU A 467 13.74 8.06 -7.16
C LEU A 467 12.58 9.04 -7.20
N LEU A 468 12.51 9.92 -6.21
CA LEU A 468 11.58 11.04 -6.22
C LEU A 468 12.11 12.10 -7.18
N PRO A 469 11.30 12.61 -8.12
CA PRO A 469 11.69 13.80 -8.88
C PRO A 469 11.92 14.93 -7.88
N THR A 470 13.18 15.36 -7.71
CA THR A 470 13.45 16.58 -6.94
C THR A 470 12.76 17.74 -7.66
N ASN A 471 12.10 18.64 -6.91
CA ASN A 471 11.39 19.81 -7.45
C ASN A 471 12.28 20.77 -8.28
N ASN A 472 13.58 20.48 -8.48
CA ASN A 472 14.50 21.34 -9.20
C ASN A 472 15.67 20.65 -9.94
N ARG A 473 15.49 19.44 -10.50
CA ARG A 473 16.48 18.92 -11.48
C ARG A 473 15.84 18.34 -12.74
N ILE A 474 15.96 19.15 -13.79
CA ILE A 474 15.99 18.81 -15.22
C ILE A 474 14.72 18.12 -15.73
N ARG A 475 13.90 18.94 -16.42
CA ARG A 475 12.96 18.45 -17.45
C ARG A 475 13.74 17.49 -18.34
N PHE A 476 13.42 16.20 -18.31
CA PHE A 476 13.77 15.33 -19.42
C PHE A 476 13.10 15.93 -20.66
N SER A 477 13.91 16.58 -21.48
CA SER A 477 13.57 16.94 -22.84
C SER A 477 13.10 15.66 -23.51
N ALA A 478 11.80 15.57 -23.80
CA ALA A 478 11.34 14.74 -24.90
C ALA A 478 12.12 15.21 -26.12
N SER A 479 13.13 14.44 -26.53
CA SER A 479 13.88 14.71 -27.73
C SER A 479 12.93 14.59 -28.91
N ALA A 480 12.67 15.75 -29.52
CA ALA A 480 12.11 15.86 -30.85
C ALA A 480 12.97 15.05 -31.83
N GLY A 481 12.35 14.08 -32.49
CA GLY A 481 12.80 13.58 -33.79
C GLY A 481 11.77 14.03 -34.80
N GLY A 482 12.07 15.13 -35.51
CA GLY A 482 11.29 15.60 -36.64
C GLY A 482 11.44 14.67 -37.84
N GLY A 483 10.33 14.37 -38.50
CA GLY A 483 10.23 13.65 -39.77
C GLY A 483 8.84 13.89 -40.34
N GLY A 484 8.75 14.64 -41.44
CA GLY A 484 7.54 15.31 -41.92
C GLY A 484 6.38 14.44 -42.41
N GLY A 485 5.20 15.06 -42.40
CA GLY A 485 4.23 14.98 -43.50
C GLY A 485 3.03 14.04 -43.32
N GLY A 486 1.82 14.62 -43.31
CA GLY A 486 0.58 13.92 -43.62
C GLY A 486 -0.57 14.22 -42.66
N GLY A 487 -1.49 15.10 -43.07
CA GLY A 487 -2.68 15.47 -42.31
C GLY A 487 -3.66 14.30 -42.12
N GLY A 488 -4.40 14.34 -41.00
CA GLY A 488 -5.49 13.44 -40.72
C GLY A 488 -6.11 13.77 -39.36
N GLY A 489 -7.31 14.34 -39.36
CA GLY A 489 -8.09 14.60 -38.16
C GLY A 489 -8.34 13.32 -37.37
N GLY A 490 -8.15 13.40 -36.05
CA GLY A 490 -8.29 12.25 -35.16
C GLY A 490 -8.15 12.66 -33.70
N GLY A 491 -9.11 13.43 -33.19
CA GLY A 491 -9.28 13.57 -31.75
C GLY A 491 -9.67 12.20 -31.17
N SER A 492 -8.71 11.49 -30.56
CA SER A 492 -9.01 10.24 -29.84
C SER A 492 -8.32 10.18 -28.47
N SER A 493 -9.16 10.41 -27.46
CA SER A 493 -9.24 9.70 -26.17
C SER A 493 -7.95 9.10 -25.56
N ASN A 494 -7.18 9.93 -24.84
CA ASN A 494 -6.07 9.50 -23.96
C ASN A 494 -6.52 8.72 -22.70
N VAL A 495 -7.80 8.34 -22.60
CA VAL A 495 -8.45 7.75 -21.40
C VAL A 495 -8.16 6.25 -21.26
N HIS A 496 -7.62 5.59 -22.30
CA HIS A 496 -7.46 4.13 -22.33
C HIS A 496 -6.01 3.62 -22.46
N ARG A 497 -4.99 4.48 -22.33
CA ARG A 497 -3.58 4.05 -22.46
C ARG A 497 -3.18 3.08 -21.34
N THR A 498 -2.68 1.89 -21.73
CA THR A 498 -2.03 0.89 -20.85
C THR A 498 -0.51 0.95 -20.98
N PHE A 499 0.24 0.24 -20.11
CA PHE A 499 1.72 0.26 -20.18
C PHE A 499 2.21 -0.50 -21.39
N ASN A 500 3.13 0.13 -22.13
CA ASN A 500 3.85 -0.58 -23.19
C ASN A 500 4.99 -1.41 -22.59
N THR A 501 5.57 -2.28 -23.41
CA THR A 501 6.62 -3.21 -22.97
C THR A 501 7.87 -2.50 -22.47
N ASP A 502 8.24 -1.36 -23.05
CA ASP A 502 9.46 -0.61 -22.67
C ASP A 502 9.30 0.09 -21.31
N GLU A 503 8.14 0.69 -21.06
CA GLU A 503 7.81 1.26 -19.75
C GLU A 503 7.85 0.17 -18.65
N ILE A 504 7.35 -1.05 -18.94
CA ILE A 504 7.43 -2.18 -18.00
C ILE A 504 8.88 -2.63 -17.78
N ARG A 505 9.68 -2.73 -18.84
CA ARG A 505 11.12 -3.05 -18.73
C ARG A 505 11.86 -2.03 -17.88
N GLN A 506 11.53 -0.74 -18.02
CA GLN A 506 12.13 0.32 -17.21
C GLN A 506 11.78 0.18 -15.72
N VAL A 507 10.51 -0.10 -15.40
CA VAL A 507 10.07 -0.39 -14.02
C VAL A 507 10.88 -1.56 -13.46
N VAL A 508 10.90 -2.71 -14.16
CA VAL A 508 11.62 -3.92 -13.70
C VAL A 508 13.11 -3.65 -13.54
N SER A 509 13.76 -3.01 -14.51
CA SER A 509 15.18 -2.68 -14.46
C SER A 509 15.53 -1.79 -13.27
N SER A 510 14.72 -0.75 -13.00
CA SER A 510 14.95 0.14 -11.86
C SER A 510 14.85 -0.59 -10.51
N VAL A 511 13.86 -1.47 -10.36
CA VAL A 511 13.64 -2.26 -9.15
C VAL A 511 14.73 -3.31 -8.94
N VAL A 512 15.17 -3.96 -10.02
CA VAL A 512 16.30 -4.89 -9.99
C VAL A 512 17.60 -4.19 -9.62
N SER A 513 17.85 -2.99 -10.17
CA SER A 513 19.03 -2.19 -9.81
C SER A 513 19.02 -1.83 -8.32
N PHE A 514 17.86 -1.44 -7.78
CA PHE A 514 17.71 -1.17 -6.35
C PHE A 514 18.06 -2.38 -5.50
N LEU A 515 17.54 -3.56 -5.83
CA LEU A 515 17.81 -4.77 -5.06
C LEU A 515 19.29 -5.20 -5.13
N LYS A 516 19.94 -5.01 -6.29
CA LYS A 516 21.39 -5.25 -6.44
C LYS A 516 22.22 -4.32 -5.56
N ILE A 517 21.88 -3.04 -5.50
CA ILE A 517 22.55 -2.07 -4.63
C ILE A 517 22.30 -2.44 -3.16
N ALA A 518 21.06 -2.77 -2.79
CA ALA A 518 20.74 -3.23 -1.44
C ALA A 518 21.55 -4.45 -1.03
N LYS A 519 21.69 -5.43 -1.94
CA LYS A 519 22.53 -6.61 -1.71
C LYS A 519 23.99 -6.23 -1.51
N HIS A 520 24.54 -5.38 -2.36
CA HIS A 520 25.92 -4.91 -2.22
C HIS A 520 26.16 -4.20 -0.88
N VAL A 521 25.25 -3.30 -0.49
CA VAL A 521 25.29 -2.57 0.79
C VAL A 521 25.23 -3.54 1.98
N PHE A 522 24.37 -4.56 1.90
CA PHE A 522 24.26 -5.59 2.93
C PHE A 522 25.51 -6.48 3.01
N ASP A 523 25.96 -7.02 1.88
CA ASP A 523 27.12 -7.94 1.81
C ASP A 523 28.42 -7.24 2.24
N THR A 524 28.53 -5.92 2.07
CA THR A 524 29.70 -5.13 2.51
C THR A 524 29.83 -5.08 4.03
N ASN A 525 28.72 -5.06 4.77
CA ASN A 525 28.75 -5.08 6.23
C ASN A 525 27.50 -5.79 6.80
N PRO A 526 27.46 -7.14 6.78
CA PRO A 526 26.25 -7.89 7.13
C PRO A 526 25.77 -7.69 8.58
N ASN A 527 26.69 -7.33 9.48
CA ASN A 527 26.43 -7.13 10.89
C ASN A 527 26.08 -5.67 11.25
N ALA A 528 25.98 -4.78 10.25
CA ALA A 528 25.63 -3.40 10.51
C ALA A 528 24.17 -3.25 10.96
N VAL A 529 23.89 -2.12 11.61
CA VAL A 529 22.53 -1.73 11.99
C VAL A 529 21.75 -1.16 10.81
N HIS A 530 20.42 -1.12 10.91
CA HIS A 530 19.54 -0.68 9.82
C HIS A 530 19.83 0.76 9.37
N GLU A 531 20.21 1.63 10.30
CA GLU A 531 20.57 3.02 10.04
C GLU A 531 21.76 3.12 9.09
N TYR A 532 22.76 2.24 9.25
CA TYR A 532 23.92 2.16 8.35
C TYR A 532 23.47 1.80 6.93
N PHE A 533 22.66 0.75 6.78
CA PHE A 533 22.21 0.32 5.45
C PHE A 533 21.37 1.40 4.77
N ASN A 534 20.44 2.02 5.51
CA ASN A 534 19.60 3.09 4.98
C ASN A 534 20.43 4.30 4.54
N ALA A 535 21.41 4.73 5.34
CA ALA A 535 22.29 5.83 4.98
C ALA A 535 23.08 5.54 3.69
N HIS A 536 23.65 4.34 3.57
CA HIS A 536 24.39 3.94 2.37
C HIS A 536 23.48 3.81 1.15
N MET A 537 22.27 3.25 1.31
CA MET A 537 21.29 3.21 0.22
C MET A 537 20.93 4.61 -0.28
N THR A 538 20.67 5.56 0.63
CA THR A 538 20.42 6.97 0.27
C THR A 538 21.57 7.58 -0.51
N LEU A 539 22.82 7.30 -0.13
CA LEU A 539 24.01 7.76 -0.85
C LEU A 539 24.10 7.17 -2.27
N TYR A 540 23.91 5.85 -2.42
CA TYR A 540 23.95 5.20 -3.73
C TYR A 540 22.82 5.64 -4.66
N LEU A 541 21.60 5.77 -4.11
CA LEU A 541 20.42 6.18 -4.88
C LEU A 541 20.39 7.69 -5.15
N LYS A 542 21.20 8.49 -4.45
CA LYS A 542 21.15 9.97 -4.51
C LYS A 542 19.73 10.49 -4.29
N SER A 543 19.00 9.87 -3.35
CA SER A 543 17.58 10.07 -3.12
C SER A 543 17.31 10.06 -1.62
N ASP A 544 16.62 11.09 -1.13
CA ASP A 544 16.14 11.15 0.26
C ASP A 544 14.89 10.29 0.49
N ALA A 545 14.54 9.41 -0.45
CA ALA A 545 13.42 8.49 -0.30
C ALA A 545 13.65 7.57 0.89
N LYS A 546 12.60 7.41 1.71
CA LYS A 546 12.62 6.49 2.85
C LYS A 546 12.72 5.05 2.34
N ILE A 547 13.70 4.31 2.86
CA ILE A 547 13.79 2.87 2.64
C ILE A 547 12.74 2.18 3.52
N TRP A 548 11.81 1.46 2.90
CA TRP A 548 10.78 0.76 3.64
C TRP A 548 11.35 -0.45 4.37
N ALA A 549 10.96 -0.55 5.63
CA ALA A 549 11.07 -1.74 6.45
C ALA A 549 10.03 -1.58 7.58
N PRO A 550 9.52 -2.67 8.19
CA PRO A 550 8.61 -2.55 9.34
C PRO A 550 9.23 -1.79 10.53
N PRO A 551 8.52 -1.46 11.61
CA PRO A 551 9.16 -0.79 12.75
C PRO A 551 9.99 -1.77 13.61
N LEU A 552 11.06 -1.28 14.26
CA LEU A 552 11.80 -2.01 15.31
C LEU A 552 11.37 -1.60 16.73
N GLN A 553 10.86 -0.38 16.90
CA GLN A 553 10.42 0.19 18.18
C GLN A 553 8.99 0.66 18.12
#